data_AF-A0A7W1UUF5-F1
#
_entry.id   AF-A0A7W1UUF5-F1
#
_cell.length_a   1.000
_cell.length_b   1.000
_cell.length_c   1.000
_cell.angle_alpha   90.00
_cell.angle_beta   90.00
_cell.angle_gamma   90.00
#
_symmetry.space_group_name_H-M   'P 1'
#
loop_
_entity.id
_entity.type
_entity.pdbx_description
1 polymer ?
#
loop_
_entity_poly.entity_id
_entity_poly.type
_entity_poly.pdbx_seq_one_letter_code
_entity_poly.pdbx_strand_id
1 'polypeptide(L)'
;MAPYPDWSQSDTALASIARLLRGCATPPAVRPNGLSWHDSLADPAGGTLVCHDDVCSENVVFRDGIADALLDFEFDAPGRAV
;
A
#
# COMPACT_ATOMS: atom_id res chain seq x y z
N MET A 1 -14.30 -5.85 18.37
CA MET A 1 -14.57 -5.00 17.20
C MET A 1 -15.50 -5.79 16.30
N ALA A 2 -16.62 -5.22 15.86
CA ALA A 2 -17.42 -5.89 14.83
C ALA A 2 -16.55 -6.00 13.56
N PRO A 3 -16.59 -7.11 12.80
CA PRO A 3 -15.78 -7.25 11.60
C PRO A 3 -16.13 -6.14 10.61
N TYR A 4 -15.19 -5.81 9.71
CA TYR A 4 -15.45 -4.91 8.60
C TYR A 4 -16.74 -5.31 7.87
N PRO A 5 -17.45 -4.35 7.25
CA PRO A 5 -18.62 -4.67 6.45
C PRO A 5 -18.30 -5.78 5.43
N ASP A 6 -19.22 -6.70 5.18
CA ASP A 6 -19.01 -7.85 4.27
C ASP A 6 -18.49 -7.43 2.88
N TRP A 7 -18.84 -6.23 2.42
CA TRP A 7 -18.42 -5.69 1.13
C TRP A 7 -16.92 -5.32 1.06
N SER A 8 -16.26 -5.12 2.19
CA SER A 8 -14.85 -4.65 2.28
C SER A 8 -13.85 -5.60 1.63
N GLN A 9 -14.19 -6.89 1.54
CA GLN A 9 -13.38 -7.93 0.90
C GLN A 9 -14.01 -8.45 -0.40
N SER A 10 -15.02 -7.77 -0.93
CA SER A 10 -15.58 -8.11 -2.24
C SER A 10 -14.56 -7.93 -3.36
N ASP A 11 -14.73 -8.65 -4.47
CA ASP A 11 -13.88 -8.49 -5.67
C ASP A 11 -13.84 -7.03 -6.15
N THR A 12 -14.95 -6.31 -6.01
CA THR A 12 -15.02 -4.89 -6.39
C THR A 12 -14.12 -4.04 -5.51
N ALA A 13 -14.16 -4.24 -4.19
CA ALA A 13 -13.29 -3.55 -3.25
C ALA A 13 -11.81 -3.90 -3.52
N LEU A 14 -11.45 -5.18 -3.58
CA LEU A 14 -10.07 -5.63 -3.83
C LEU A 14 -9.52 -5.13 -5.17
N ALA A 15 -10.32 -5.18 -6.24
CA ALA A 15 -9.91 -4.65 -7.55
C ALA A 15 -9.75 -3.13 -7.55
N SER A 16 -10.51 -2.40 -6.73
CA SER A 16 -10.32 -0.96 -6.56
C SER A 16 -9.04 -0.63 -5.79
N ILE A 17 -8.73 -1.37 -4.72
CA ILE A 17 -7.48 -1.23 -3.96
C ILE A 17 -6.28 -1.49 -4.87
N ALA A 18 -6.30 -2.57 -5.65
CA ALA A 18 -5.21 -2.90 -6.58
C ALA A 18 -5.01 -1.81 -7.64
N ARG A 19 -6.09 -1.17 -8.12
CA ARG A 19 -5.98 -0.02 -9.05
C ARG A 19 -5.38 1.21 -8.36
N LEU A 20 -5.78 1.49 -7.13
CA LEU A 20 -5.26 2.60 -6.34
C LEU A 20 -3.77 2.43 -6.06
N LEU A 21 -3.34 1.25 -5.61
CA LEU A 21 -1.92 0.92 -5.37
C LEU A 21 -1.06 1.09 -6.63
N ARG A 22 -1.55 0.61 -7.78
CA ARG A 22 -0.85 0.82 -9.06
C ARG A 22 -0.73 2.29 -9.44
N GLY A 23 -1.68 3.13 -9.04
CA GLY A 23 -1.63 4.58 -9.23
C GLY A 23 -0.66 5.30 -8.30
N CYS A 24 -0.38 4.73 -7.13
CA CYS A 24 0.55 5.26 -6.14
C CYS A 24 2.00 4.80 -6.33
N ALA A 25 2.24 3.74 -7.11
CA ALA A 25 3.57 3.20 -7.34
C ALA A 25 4.49 4.22 -8.04
N THR A 26 5.63 4.52 -7.44
CA THR A 26 6.64 5.47 -7.96
C THR A 26 8.05 4.88 -7.85
N PRO A 27 9.01 5.32 -8.67
CA PRO A 27 10.40 4.93 -8.48
C PRO A 27 10.96 5.51 -7.17
N PRO A 28 11.86 4.79 -6.46
CA PRO A 28 12.50 5.31 -5.26
C PRO A 28 13.22 6.64 -5.53
N ALA A 29 12.94 7.65 -4.70
CA ALA A 29 13.65 8.92 -4.77
C ALA A 29 15.11 8.78 -4.28
N VAL A 30 15.99 9.68 -4.75
CA VAL A 30 17.33 9.82 -4.17
C VAL A 30 17.17 10.27 -2.73
N ARG A 31 17.64 9.45 -1.80
CA ARG A 31 17.54 9.76 -0.36
C ARG A 31 18.67 10.65 0.11
N PRO A 32 18.40 11.58 1.04
CA PRO A 32 19.44 12.25 1.80
C PRO A 32 20.38 11.26 2.48
N ASN A 33 21.66 11.63 2.59
CA ASN A 33 22.66 10.80 3.24
C ASN A 33 22.27 10.48 4.70
N GLY A 34 22.40 9.20 5.07
CA GLY A 34 22.14 8.73 6.44
C GLY A 34 20.69 8.31 6.71
N LEU A 35 19.78 8.40 5.74
CA LEU A 35 18.41 7.89 5.89
C LEU A 35 18.26 6.49 5.24
N SER A 36 17.62 5.57 5.97
CA SER A 36 17.26 4.23 5.50
C SER A 36 15.74 4.08 5.36
N TRP A 37 15.31 3.00 4.71
CA TRP A 37 13.89 2.62 4.66
C TRP A 37 13.59 1.85 5.95
N HIS A 38 12.32 1.82 6.35
CA HIS A 38 11.89 0.87 7.37
C HIS A 38 11.97 -0.55 6.78
N ASP A 39 12.49 -1.53 7.52
CA ASP A 39 12.80 -2.86 7.00
C ASP A 39 11.91 -3.98 7.57
N SER A 40 11.01 -3.67 8.51
CA SER A 40 10.13 -4.65 9.15
C SER A 40 9.18 -5.37 8.19
N LEU A 41 8.63 -4.65 7.21
CA LEU A 41 7.65 -5.15 6.23
C LEU A 41 8.17 -5.06 4.79
N ALA A 42 9.35 -4.49 4.58
CA ALA A 42 9.92 -4.29 3.26
C ALA A 42 10.20 -5.62 2.54
N ASP A 43 10.06 -5.63 1.20
CA ASP A 43 10.53 -6.74 0.39
C ASP A 43 12.05 -6.91 0.60
N PRO A 44 12.54 -8.05 1.12
CA PRO A 44 13.97 -8.25 1.37
C PRO A 44 14.81 -8.26 0.09
N ALA A 45 14.21 -8.49 -1.07
CA ALA A 45 14.89 -8.37 -2.36
C ALA A 45 14.96 -6.92 -2.87
N GLY A 46 14.20 -6.01 -2.26
CA GLY A 46 14.03 -4.64 -2.73
C GLY A 46 13.32 -4.56 -4.08
N GLY A 47 13.47 -3.43 -4.76
CA GLY A 47 13.03 -3.29 -6.14
C GLY A 47 13.07 -1.86 -6.67
N THR A 48 12.41 -1.66 -7.80
CA THR A 48 12.43 -0.38 -8.54
C THR A 48 11.17 0.46 -8.32
N LEU A 49 10.24 0.00 -7.48
CA LEU A 49 9.05 0.74 -7.10
C LEU A 49 9.02 0.88 -5.59
N VAL A 50 8.54 2.02 -5.09
CA VAL A 50 8.11 2.16 -3.71
C VAL A 50 6.76 1.45 -3.56
N CYS A 51 6.71 0.48 -2.67
CA CYS A 51 5.55 -0.29 -2.27
C CYS A 51 5.10 0.16 -0.88
N HIS A 52 3.79 0.09 -0.62
CA HIS A 52 3.21 0.52 0.67
C HIS A 52 3.53 -0.45 1.81
N ASP A 53 3.76 -1.73 1.50
CA ASP A 53 4.15 -2.83 2.39
C ASP A 53 3.22 -3.14 3.60
N ASP A 54 2.18 -2.33 3.85
CA ASP A 54 1.20 -2.51 4.94
C ASP A 54 -0.26 -2.24 4.51
N VAL A 55 -0.66 -2.81 3.36
CA VAL A 55 -2.04 -2.65 2.87
C VAL A 55 -2.98 -3.61 3.60
N CYS A 56 -3.83 -3.05 4.45
CA CYS A 56 -4.93 -3.73 5.12
C CYS A 56 -6.22 -2.91 5.03
N SER A 57 -7.37 -3.47 5.46
CA SER A 57 -8.66 -2.77 5.35
C SER A 57 -8.71 -1.50 6.21
N GLU A 58 -7.95 -1.48 7.30
CA GLU A 58 -7.72 -0.36 8.20
C GLU A 58 -7.11 0.85 7.48
N ASN A 59 -6.19 0.59 6.55
CA ASN A 59 -5.35 1.59 5.87
C ASN A 59 -5.95 2.05 4.53
N VAL A 60 -7.20 1.65 4.23
CA VAL A 60 -7.90 2.06 3.00
C VAL A 60 -9.15 2.84 3.35
N VAL A 61 -9.25 4.05 2.82
CA VAL A 61 -10.49 4.83 2.84
C VAL A 61 -11.39 4.38 1.69
N PHE A 62 -12.61 4.00 2.03
CA PHE A 62 -13.62 3.60 1.06
C PHE A 62 -14.72 4.65 0.92
N ARG A 63 -15.18 4.85 -0.31
CA ARG A 63 -16.37 5.63 -0.65
C ARG A 63 -17.25 4.77 -1.55
N ASP A 64 -18.49 4.51 -1.12
CA ASP A 64 -19.45 3.68 -1.86
C ASP A 64 -18.92 2.29 -2.24
N GLY A 65 -18.12 1.68 -1.35
CA GLY A 65 -17.50 0.37 -1.56
C GLY A 65 -16.27 0.37 -2.48
N ILE A 66 -15.80 1.54 -2.89
CA ILE A 66 -14.63 1.74 -3.76
C ILE A 66 -13.49 2.38 -2.96
N ALA A 67 -12.26 1.87 -3.11
CA ALA A 67 -11.07 2.46 -2.53
C ALA A 67 -10.82 3.85 -3.13
N ASP A 68 -10.75 4.87 -2.26
CA ASP A 68 -10.65 6.29 -2.61
C ASP A 68 -9.27 6.87 -2.21
N ALA A 69 -8.70 6.40 -1.10
CA ALA A 69 -7.38 6.81 -0.62
C ALA A 69 -6.70 5.71 0.21
N LEU A 70 -5.37 5.78 0.29
CA LEU A 70 -4.52 4.99 1.18
C LEU A 70 -4.05 5.87 2.34
N LEU A 71 -3.87 5.26 3.50
CA LEU A 71 -3.34 5.86 4.72
C LEU A 71 -2.10 5.09 5.14
N ASP A 72 -1.28 5.72 5.98
CA ASP A 72 -0.21 5.04 6.73
C ASP A 72 0.95 4.49 5.88
N PHE A 73 1.70 5.41 5.28
CA PHE A 73 2.86 5.11 4.43
C PHE A 73 4.18 4.97 5.21
N GLU A 74 4.14 4.70 6.53
CA GLU A 74 5.37 4.66 7.34
C GLU A 74 6.27 3.46 7.01
N PHE A 75 5.67 2.40 6.45
CA PHE A 75 6.37 1.20 5.99
C PHE A 75 6.75 1.21 4.51
N ASP A 76 6.51 2.32 3.81
CA ASP A 76 6.88 2.44 2.40
C ASP A 76 8.35 2.09 2.18
N ALA A 77 8.60 1.12 1.30
CA ALA A 77 9.95 0.72 0.95
C ALA A 77 10.05 0.21 -0.50
N PRO A 78 11.27 0.13 -1.07
CA PRO A 78 11.45 -0.43 -2.39
C PRO A 78 11.06 -1.90 -2.42
N GLY A 79 10.21 -2.26 -3.38
CA GLY A 79 9.78 -3.64 -3.60
C GLY A 79 9.56 -3.93 -5.08
N ARG A 80 9.23 -5.20 -5.36
CA ARG A 80 8.88 -5.66 -6.71
C ARG A 80 7.41 -5.39 -7.01
N ALA A 81 7.11 -5.06 -8.26
CA ALA A 81 5.75 -5.17 -8.76
C ALA A 81 5.41 -6.67 -8.88
N VAL A 82 4.44 -7.14 -8.09
CA VAL A 82 3.92 -8.52 -8.13
C VAL A 82 2.57 -8.61 -8.83
#